data_AF-E6TKW2-F1
#
_entry.id   AF-E6TKW2-F1
#
_cell.length_a   1.000
_cell.length_b   1.000
_cell.length_c   1.000
_cell.angle_alpha   90.00
_cell.angle_beta   90.00
_cell.angle_gamma   90.00
#
_symmetry.space_group_name_H-M   'P 1'
#
loop_
_entity.id
_entity.type
_entity.pdbx_description
1 polymer ?
#
loop_
_entity_poly.entity_id
_entity_poly.type
_entity_poly.pdbx_seq_one_letter_code
_entity_poly.pdbx_strand_id
1 'polypeptide(L)'
;MTVTSIHSRSADCRSFAIASTALAVACRTEGRGAQKCVTVSVRGEVDALNARHFAHTVREMAGGSAALVLDLTEVSFLAFDGASALYAISAHLAREDVTWCVVPSPAVSRVVKLCDPEGLIPLQDIASVRGVKPA
;
A
#
# COMPACT_ATOMS: atom_id res chain seq x y z
N MET A 1 -52.85 -22.37 -18.26
CA MET A 1 -52.07 -21.12 -18.40
C MET A 1 -50.63 -21.51 -18.63
N THR A 2 -50.11 -21.31 -19.84
CA THR A 2 -48.80 -21.84 -20.26
C THR A 2 -47.85 -20.65 -20.45
N VAL A 3 -46.80 -20.58 -19.64
CA VAL A 3 -45.79 -19.51 -19.71
C VAL A 3 -44.71 -19.94 -20.70
N THR A 4 -44.57 -19.22 -21.81
CA THR A 4 -43.47 -19.40 -22.76
C THR A 4 -42.20 -18.77 -22.23
N SER A 5 -41.16 -19.58 -22.04
CA SER A 5 -39.83 -19.12 -21.66
C SER A 5 -39.17 -18.33 -22.78
N ILE A 6 -38.72 -17.12 -22.46
CA ILE A 6 -37.91 -16.27 -23.36
C ILE A 6 -36.49 -16.83 -23.36
N HIS A 7 -36.06 -17.38 -24.50
CA HIS A 7 -34.67 -17.77 -24.70
C HIS A 7 -33.86 -16.52 -25.07
N SER A 8 -33.03 -16.04 -24.15
CA SER A 8 -32.02 -15.05 -24.45
C SER A 8 -30.81 -15.74 -25.09
N ARG A 9 -30.54 -15.41 -26.36
CA ARG A 9 -29.27 -15.68 -27.03
C ARG A 9 -28.47 -14.37 -27.03
N SER A 10 -27.20 -14.48 -26.66
CA SER A 10 -26.19 -13.42 -26.62
C SER A 10 -26.12 -12.60 -25.33
N ALA A 11 -25.09 -12.90 -24.54
CA ALA A 11 -24.32 -11.88 -23.86
C ALA A 11 -22.87 -12.35 -23.88
N ASP A 12 -22.03 -11.52 -24.49
CA ASP A 12 -20.58 -11.63 -24.50
C ASP A 12 -20.02 -12.10 -23.16
N CYS A 13 -18.92 -12.86 -23.22
CA CYS A 13 -18.15 -13.24 -22.04
C CYS A 13 -17.75 -12.01 -21.23
N ARG A 14 -18.56 -11.62 -20.25
CA ARG A 14 -18.21 -10.64 -19.23
C ARG A 14 -17.34 -11.33 -18.20
N SER A 15 -16.06 -11.50 -18.51
CA SER A 15 -15.07 -11.78 -17.48
C SER A 15 -14.80 -10.50 -16.71
N PHE A 16 -15.46 -10.33 -15.56
CA PHE A 16 -15.01 -9.39 -14.54
C PHE A 16 -14.33 -10.20 -13.44
N ALA A 17 -13.02 -10.05 -13.31
CA ALA A 17 -12.30 -10.55 -12.16
C ALA A 17 -12.61 -9.63 -10.97
N ILE A 18 -13.44 -10.11 -10.05
CA ILE A 18 -13.46 -9.57 -8.68
C ILE A 18 -12.46 -10.43 -7.92
N ALA A 19 -11.43 -9.79 -7.37
CA ALA A 19 -10.35 -10.38 -6.58
C ALA A 19 -9.16 -10.94 -7.39
N SER A 20 -8.34 -10.05 -7.94
CA SER A 20 -6.92 -10.35 -8.21
C SER A 20 -6.15 -10.19 -6.89
N THR A 21 -6.34 -11.14 -5.98
CA THR A 21 -5.89 -11.11 -4.57
C THR A 21 -4.40 -11.46 -4.42
N ALA A 22 -3.51 -10.84 -5.19
CA ALA A 22 -2.08 -11.02 -5.00
C ALA A 22 -1.45 -9.74 -4.46
N LEU A 23 -1.69 -9.45 -3.18
CA LEU A 23 -0.87 -8.48 -2.44
C LEU A 23 0.36 -9.22 -1.90
N ALA A 24 1.50 -9.05 -2.57
CA ALA A 24 2.77 -9.56 -2.10
C ALA A 24 3.48 -8.47 -1.29
N VAL A 25 4.04 -8.87 -0.15
CA VAL A 25 4.78 -7.98 0.74
C VAL A 25 6.13 -8.60 1.02
N ALA A 26 7.19 -7.84 0.80
CA ALA A 26 8.56 -8.22 1.09
C ALA A 26 9.19 -7.20 2.03
N CYS A 27 10.09 -7.65 2.90
CA CYS A 27 10.86 -6.78 3.77
C CYS A 27 12.36 -6.97 3.57
N ARG A 28 13.08 -5.85 3.59
CA ARG A 28 14.53 -5.80 3.69
C ARG A 28 14.86 -5.01 4.95
N THR A 29 15.79 -5.51 5.74
CA THR A 29 16.29 -4.81 6.91
C THR A 29 17.78 -4.54 6.73
N GLU A 30 18.19 -3.32 7.05
CA GLU A 30 19.59 -2.88 7.04
C GLU A 30 19.95 -2.27 8.40
N GLY A 31 21.22 -2.34 8.78
CA GLY A 31 21.68 -1.90 10.09
C GLY A 31 21.28 -2.81 11.25
N ARG A 32 21.60 -2.40 12.48
CA ARG A 32 21.30 -3.11 13.73
C ARG A 32 21.03 -2.12 14.87
N GLY A 33 20.30 -2.57 15.88
CA GLY A 33 20.00 -1.78 17.07
C GLY A 33 19.33 -0.44 16.73
N ALA A 34 19.85 0.65 17.28
CA ALA A 34 19.31 2.00 17.12
C ALA A 34 19.38 2.57 15.68
N GLN A 35 20.07 1.90 14.75
CA GLN A 35 20.18 2.32 13.35
C GLN A 35 19.48 1.34 12.38
N LYS A 36 18.60 0.48 12.89
CA LYS A 36 17.86 -0.48 12.06
C LYS A 36 16.91 0.29 11.12
N CYS A 37 17.10 0.17 9.81
CA CYS A 37 16.19 0.66 8.80
C CYS A 37 15.48 -0.50 8.11
N VAL A 38 14.19 -0.36 7.85
CA VAL A 38 13.37 -1.35 7.18
C VAL A 38 12.83 -0.77 5.87
N THR A 39 12.92 -1.53 4.79
CA THR A 39 12.18 -1.27 3.56
C THR A 39 11.11 -2.33 3.41
N VAL A 40 9.85 -1.90 3.32
CA VAL A 40 8.72 -2.77 3.00
C VAL A 40 8.30 -2.49 1.56
N SER A 41 8.49 -3.48 0.69
CA SER A 41 8.05 -3.41 -0.71
C SER A 41 6.73 -4.15 -0.87
N VAL A 42 5.78 -3.51 -1.53
CA VAL A 42 4.42 -4.03 -1.75
C VAL A 42 4.14 -4.07 -3.23
N ARG A 43 3.60 -5.21 -3.68
CA ARG A 43 3.29 -5.46 -5.08
C ARG A 43 1.86 -5.98 -5.21
N GLY A 44 1.14 -5.46 -6.20
CA GLY A 44 -0.22 -5.86 -6.51
C GLY A 44 -1.24 -4.76 -6.22
N GLU A 45 -2.34 -5.11 -5.56
CA GLU A 45 -3.49 -4.22 -5.38
C GLU A 45 -3.89 -4.14 -3.92
N VAL A 46 -4.07 -2.91 -3.40
CA VAL A 46 -4.59 -2.68 -2.06
C VAL A 46 -6.05 -2.25 -2.18
N ASP A 47 -6.96 -3.10 -1.71
CA ASP A 47 -8.40 -2.90 -1.80
C ASP A 47 -9.07 -2.91 -0.42
N ALA A 48 -10.40 -2.76 -0.38
CA ALA A 48 -11.15 -2.76 0.87
C ALA A 48 -11.05 -4.10 1.64
N LEU A 49 -10.76 -5.21 0.95
CA LEU A 49 -10.64 -6.53 1.56
C LEU A 49 -9.31 -6.68 2.31
N ASN A 50 -8.22 -6.15 1.74
CA ASN A 50 -6.88 -6.35 2.27
C ASN A 50 -6.26 -5.12 2.97
N ALA A 51 -6.84 -3.92 2.87
CA ALA A 51 -6.27 -2.68 3.41
C ALA A 51 -5.94 -2.76 4.92
N ARG A 52 -6.83 -3.38 5.71
CA ARG A 52 -6.57 -3.58 7.15
C ARG A 52 -5.37 -4.50 7.40
N HIS A 53 -5.28 -5.59 6.64
CA HIS A 53 -4.18 -6.54 6.76
C HIS A 53 -2.87 -5.88 6.33
N PHE A 54 -2.87 -5.17 5.19
CA PHE A 54 -1.76 -4.35 4.73
C PHE A 54 -1.22 -3.41 5.82
N ALA A 55 -2.09 -2.60 6.46
CA ALA A 55 -1.69 -1.72 7.54
C ALA A 55 -1.09 -2.48 8.74
N HIS A 56 -1.62 -3.65 9.07
CA HIS A 56 -1.09 -4.46 10.16
C HIS A 56 0.29 -5.02 9.83
N THR A 57 0.46 -5.66 8.67
CA THR A 57 1.73 -6.27 8.26
C THR A 57 2.85 -5.22 8.18
N VAL A 58 2.58 -4.03 7.63
CA VAL A 58 3.59 -2.94 7.58
C VAL A 58 4.05 -2.54 8.97
N ARG A 59 3.11 -2.36 9.92
CA ARG A 59 3.42 -1.97 11.30
C ARG A 59 4.24 -3.04 12.02
N GLU A 60 3.89 -4.32 11.86
CA GLU A 60 4.67 -5.41 12.45
C GLU A 60 6.11 -5.46 11.93
N MET A 61 6.29 -5.29 10.61
CA MET A 61 7.64 -5.30 10.03
C MET A 61 8.47 -4.07 10.40
N ALA A 62 7.83 -2.93 10.66
CA ALA A 62 8.48 -1.71 11.14
C ALA A 62 8.92 -1.79 12.61
N GLY A 63 8.49 -2.82 13.35
CA GLY A 63 8.79 -2.99 14.78
C GLY A 63 10.28 -2.86 15.11
N GLY A 64 10.58 -1.94 16.03
CA GLY A 64 11.94 -1.67 16.53
C GLY A 64 12.91 -1.13 15.48
N SER A 65 12.41 -0.59 14.37
CA SER A 65 13.21 0.16 13.39
C SER A 65 13.31 1.63 13.79
N ALA A 66 14.41 2.29 13.42
CA ALA A 66 14.54 3.74 13.53
C ALA A 66 13.96 4.46 12.29
N ALA A 67 13.88 3.75 11.16
CA ALA A 67 13.37 4.27 9.90
C ALA A 67 12.65 3.20 9.07
N LEU A 68 11.57 3.61 8.38
CA LEU A 68 10.81 2.80 7.44
C LEU A 68 10.72 3.47 6.06
N VAL A 69 11.08 2.74 5.00
CA VAL A 69 10.71 3.06 3.63
C VAL A 69 9.57 2.13 3.21
N LEU A 70 8.41 2.70 2.88
CA LEU A 70 7.28 1.97 2.33
C LEU A 70 7.26 2.13 0.80
N ASP A 71 7.80 1.13 0.11
CA ASP A 71 7.86 1.09 -1.35
C ASP A 71 6.57 0.51 -1.92
N LEU A 72 5.77 1.38 -2.52
CA LEU A 72 4.51 1.05 -3.17
C LEU A 72 4.60 1.25 -4.69
N THR A 73 5.80 1.25 -5.26
CA THR A 73 5.99 1.48 -6.70
C THR A 73 5.36 0.41 -7.57
N GLU A 74 5.27 -0.83 -7.07
CA GLU A 74 4.61 -1.96 -7.75
C GLU A 74 3.13 -2.15 -7.34
N VAL A 75 2.53 -1.17 -6.66
CA VAL A 75 1.09 -1.16 -6.37
C VAL A 75 0.33 -0.53 -7.54
N SER A 76 -0.40 -1.34 -8.30
CA SER A 76 -1.16 -0.88 -9.47
C SER A 76 -2.51 -0.26 -9.13
N PHE A 77 -3.05 -0.54 -7.94
CA PHE A 77 -4.34 -0.05 -7.48
C PHE A 77 -4.36 0.19 -5.97
N LEU A 78 -4.96 1.30 -5.56
CA LEU A 78 -5.21 1.66 -4.17
C LEU A 78 -6.67 2.09 -4.02
N ALA A 79 -7.46 1.34 -3.26
CA ALA A 79 -8.80 1.76 -2.86
C ALA A 79 -8.76 2.90 -1.84
N PHE A 80 -9.91 3.55 -1.62
CA PHE A 80 -10.06 4.59 -0.60
C PHE A 80 -9.61 4.12 0.79
N ASP A 81 -9.96 2.89 1.17
CA ASP A 81 -9.53 2.24 2.42
C ASP A 81 -8.00 2.17 2.57
N GLY A 82 -7.27 2.19 1.45
CA GLY A 82 -5.82 2.28 1.42
C GLY A 82 -5.26 3.59 1.99
N ALA A 83 -5.96 4.71 1.81
CA ALA A 83 -5.57 5.98 2.45
C ALA A 83 -5.74 5.88 3.97
N SER A 84 -6.85 5.33 4.45
CA SER A 84 -7.08 5.04 5.87
C SER A 84 -6.01 4.11 6.45
N ALA A 85 -5.57 3.10 5.68
CA ALA A 85 -4.47 2.22 6.05
C ALA A 85 -3.15 2.99 6.23
N LEU A 86 -2.82 3.92 5.31
CA LEU A 86 -1.64 4.77 5.41
C LEU A 86 -1.68 5.71 6.62
N TYR A 87 -2.84 6.28 6.95
CA TYR A 87 -3.00 7.06 8.19
C TYR A 87 -2.80 6.21 9.45
N ALA A 88 -3.31 4.99 9.46
CA ALA A 88 -3.12 4.06 10.57
C ALA A 88 -1.63 3.67 10.75
N ILE A 89 -0.90 3.53 9.64
CA ILE A 89 0.55 3.34 9.65
C ILE A 89 1.23 4.59 10.21
N SER A 90 0.93 5.78 9.67
CA SER A 90 1.50 7.06 10.11
C SER A 90 1.37 7.28 11.61
N ALA A 91 0.14 7.11 12.14
CA ALA A 91 -0.15 7.26 13.56
C ALA A 91 0.60 6.25 14.43
N HIS A 92 0.83 5.03 13.94
CA HIS A 92 1.62 4.03 14.66
C HIS A 92 3.10 4.39 14.68
N LEU A 93 3.68 4.73 13.53
CA LEU A 93 5.10 5.08 13.43
C LEU A 93 5.46 6.33 14.21
N ALA A 94 4.55 7.33 14.24
CA ALA A 94 4.72 8.51 15.07
C ALA A 94 4.77 8.18 16.58
N ARG A 95 4.02 7.18 17.05
CA ARG A 95 4.04 6.74 18.46
C ARG A 95 5.33 6.01 18.83
N GLU A 96 5.93 5.33 17.87
CA GLU A 96 7.16 4.56 18.03
C GLU A 96 8.42 5.39 17.69
N ASP A 97 8.25 6.69 17.41
CA ASP A 97 9.32 7.62 16.97
C ASP A 97 10.10 7.12 15.74
N VAL A 98 9.40 6.46 14.82
CA VAL A 98 9.98 5.91 13.59
C VAL A 98 9.85 6.91 12.46
N THR A 99 10.98 7.34 11.93
CA THR A 99 11.01 8.16 10.71
C THR A 99 10.53 7.34 9.52
N TRP A 100 9.71 7.90 8.63
CA TRP A 100 9.22 7.11 7.50
C TRP A 100 8.92 7.92 6.24
N CYS A 101 8.88 7.23 5.12
CA CYS A 101 8.44 7.77 3.84
C CYS A 101 7.73 6.70 2.99
N VAL A 102 6.92 7.16 2.04
CA VAL A 102 6.27 6.33 1.03
C VAL A 102 6.88 6.64 -0.32
N VAL A 103 7.27 5.61 -1.07
CA VAL A 103 7.63 5.73 -2.49
C VAL A 103 6.42 5.28 -3.30
N PRO A 104 5.61 6.20 -3.85
CA PRO A 104 4.32 5.84 -4.42
C PRO A 104 4.44 5.42 -5.89
N SER A 105 3.57 4.52 -6.33
CA SER A 105 3.20 4.43 -7.75
C SER A 105 2.32 5.61 -8.17
N PRO A 106 2.07 5.82 -9.49
CA PRO A 106 1.09 6.81 -9.95
C PRO A 106 -0.31 6.60 -9.38
N ALA A 107 -0.75 5.34 -9.21
CA ALA A 107 -2.06 5.01 -8.65
C ALA A 107 -2.16 5.44 -7.18
N VAL A 108 -1.13 5.13 -6.39
CA VAL A 108 -1.03 5.55 -4.99
C VAL A 108 -0.97 7.07 -4.86
N SER A 109 -0.14 7.74 -5.66
CA SER A 109 0.02 9.20 -5.63
C SER A 109 -1.31 9.91 -5.89
N ARG A 110 -2.13 9.41 -6.83
CA ARG A 110 -3.45 9.99 -7.13
C ARG A 110 -4.37 9.95 -5.92
N VAL A 111 -4.45 8.82 -5.23
CA VAL A 111 -5.32 8.63 -4.06
C VAL A 111 -4.82 9.46 -2.88
N VAL A 112 -3.51 9.45 -2.59
CA VAL A 112 -2.94 10.24 -1.50
C VAL A 112 -3.20 11.74 -1.73
N LYS A 113 -3.01 12.26 -2.94
CA LYS A 113 -3.33 13.67 -3.27
C LYS A 113 -4.80 14.05 -3.04
N LEU A 114 -5.71 13.09 -3.15
CA LEU A 114 -7.14 13.31 -2.93
C LEU A 114 -7.52 13.18 -1.44
N CYS A 115 -6.87 12.27 -0.71
CA CYS A 115 -7.27 11.86 0.62
C CYS A 115 -6.38 12.41 1.74
N ASP A 116 -5.24 13.03 1.42
CA ASP A 116 -4.28 13.63 2.35
C ASP A 116 -4.03 15.11 2.04
N PRO A 117 -5.05 15.97 2.24
CA PRO A 117 -4.89 17.42 2.05
C PRO A 117 -3.91 18.03 3.06
N GLU A 118 -3.72 17.40 4.22
CA GLU A 118 -2.85 17.87 5.31
C GLU A 118 -1.38 17.46 5.11
N GLY A 119 -1.09 16.56 4.17
CA GLY A 119 0.28 16.10 3.89
C GLY A 119 0.91 15.25 4.99
N LEU A 120 0.10 14.47 5.74
CA LEU A 120 0.56 13.59 6.82
C LEU A 120 1.23 12.30 6.30
N ILE A 121 1.08 12.00 5.01
CA ILE A 121 1.72 10.86 4.34
C ILE A 121 2.97 11.38 3.61
N PRO A 122 4.19 11.17 4.14
CA PRO A 122 5.42 11.68 3.56
C PRO A 122 5.77 10.96 2.26
N LEU A 123 5.41 11.54 1.11
CA LEU A 123 5.74 11.02 -0.22
C LEU A 123 7.18 11.39 -0.62
N GLN A 124 7.91 10.43 -1.19
CA GLN A 124 9.25 10.61 -1.74
C GLN A 124 9.40 9.95 -3.10
N ASP A 125 10.26 10.52 -3.96
CA ASP A 125 10.63 9.90 -5.22
C ASP A 125 11.68 8.79 -5.01
N ILE A 126 11.63 7.74 -5.85
CA ILE A 126 12.56 6.61 -5.78
C ILE A 126 14.03 7.04 -5.96
N ALA A 127 14.29 8.09 -6.74
CA ALA A 127 15.62 8.65 -6.92
C ALA A 127 16.15 9.26 -5.61
N SER A 128 15.28 9.88 -4.82
CA SER A 128 15.65 10.49 -3.53
C SER A 128 16.00 9.44 -2.47
N VAL A 129 15.32 8.29 -2.48
CA VAL A 129 15.57 7.22 -1.50
C VAL A 129 16.88 6.47 -1.78
N ARG A 130 17.22 6.27 -3.06
CA ARG A 130 18.50 5.65 -3.46
C ARG A 130 19.73 6.53 -3.20
N GLY A 131 19.53 7.80 -2.86
CA GLY A 131 20.58 8.79 -2.57
C GLY A 131 21.08 8.83 -1.13
N VAL A 132 20.47 8.08 -0.19
CA VAL A 132 20.94 8.02 1.21
C VAL A 132 22.15 7.12 1.31
N LYS A 133 23.32 7.66 0.98
CA LYS A 133 24.61 7.08 1.34
C LYS A 133 24.89 7.44 2.81
N PRO A 134 25.20 6.49 3.71
CA PRO A 134 25.61 6.84 5.06
C PRO A 134 26.91 7.65 4.97
N ALA A 135 26.88 8.84 5.57
CA ALA A 135 28.07 9.65 5.82
C ALA A 135 28.98 8.97 6.83
#